data_AF-A0A958JJ59-F1
#
_entry.id   AF-A0A958JJ59-F1
#
_cell.length_a   1.000
_cell.length_b   1.000
_cell.length_c   1.000
_cell.angle_alpha   90.00
_cell.angle_beta   90.00
_cell.angle_gamma   90.00
#
_symmetry.space_group_name_H-M   'P 1'
#
loop_
_entity.id
_entity.type
_entity.pdbx_description
1 polymer ?
#
loop_
_entity_poly.entity_id
_entity_poly.type
_entity_poly.pdbx_seq_one_letter_code
_entity_poly.pdbx_strand_id
1 'polypeptide(L)'
;MDCENDAARLRRSLESQSDVELLQILASSGTIRIRAEEQKVSQDDLENLLRKLGFSVQKRGETAGQTPILKDPKVLFSLISGVLLLAGWLLGYALPDWLPLTVYTLSILVGGYYFGREAIEEVLFERRVGIELLMTVAAISAYVLGQPAEAAMLVFLYSISEALEGYTESKTRSAIRALMDLTPKTALLLVDGIEREVPVEDLNPGDEFLVHPGQSVPTDGEVVAGASSLDEGPVSGESVPVEKAVGDVVYAGSINAEGSLTVKATKAFSENTISRIIQMVEEAQERRGESQRIIERFGIWYSPAVLLIGFLLAVVPALVLTAS
;
A
#
# COMPACT_ATOMS: atom_id res chain seq x y z
N MET A 1 -4.24 -2.15 -2.62
CA MET A 1 -4.41 -2.77 -1.29
C MET A 1 -4.07 -1.68 -0.32
N ASP A 2 -5.11 -0.97 0.08
CA ASP A 2 -5.05 0.07 1.09
C ASP A 2 -5.39 -0.60 2.42
N CYS A 3 -4.38 -0.71 3.29
CA CYS A 3 -4.52 -1.07 4.70
C CYS A 3 -5.05 -2.48 5.08
N GLU A 4 -5.07 -2.75 6.40
CA GLU A 4 -5.44 -4.04 7.02
C GLU A 4 -6.88 -4.50 6.68
N ASN A 5 -7.80 -3.56 6.40
CA ASN A 5 -9.18 -3.85 5.99
C ASN A 5 -9.27 -4.54 4.62
N ASP A 6 -8.52 -4.07 3.62
CA ASP A 6 -8.45 -4.72 2.31
C ASP A 6 -7.87 -6.15 2.41
N ALA A 7 -6.87 -6.33 3.26
CA ALA A 7 -6.27 -7.63 3.53
C ALA A 7 -7.26 -8.59 4.22
N ALA A 8 -8.06 -8.10 5.17
CA ALA A 8 -9.10 -8.89 5.83
C ALA A 8 -10.23 -9.29 4.87
N ARG A 9 -10.60 -8.40 3.93
CA ARG A 9 -11.62 -8.66 2.90
C ARG A 9 -11.13 -9.67 1.84
N LEU A 10 -9.86 -9.55 1.42
CA LEU A 10 -9.18 -10.52 0.56
C LEU A 10 -9.08 -11.90 1.20
N ARG A 11 -8.63 -11.95 2.46
CA ARG A 11 -8.50 -13.19 3.22
C ARG A 11 -9.82 -13.94 3.30
N ARG A 12 -10.90 -13.25 3.67
CA ARG A 12 -12.25 -13.83 3.75
C ARG A 12 -12.75 -14.36 2.40
N SER A 13 -12.51 -13.62 1.32
CA SER A 13 -12.96 -14.01 -0.03
C SER A 13 -12.19 -15.21 -0.56
N LEU A 14 -10.90 -15.30 -0.27
CA LEU A 14 -10.03 -16.40 -0.69
C LEU A 14 -10.22 -17.66 0.18
N GLU A 15 -10.41 -17.51 1.51
CA GLU A 15 -10.74 -18.64 2.41
C GLU A 15 -12.11 -19.28 2.09
N SER A 16 -13.01 -18.55 1.41
CA SER A 16 -14.29 -19.10 0.95
C SER A 16 -14.17 -20.03 -0.26
N GLN A 17 -13.01 -20.07 -0.93
CA GLN A 17 -12.74 -20.99 -2.03
C GLN A 17 -11.85 -22.14 -1.54
N SER A 18 -12.40 -23.36 -1.59
CA SER A 18 -11.84 -24.57 -0.98
C SER A 18 -10.54 -25.12 -1.61
N ASP A 19 -10.04 -24.50 -2.69
CA ASP A 19 -8.91 -25.00 -3.49
C ASP A 19 -7.65 -24.10 -3.42
N VAL A 20 -7.60 -23.10 -2.52
CA VAL A 20 -6.48 -22.16 -2.40
C VAL A 20 -5.92 -22.15 -0.97
N GLU A 21 -4.67 -22.59 -0.78
CA GLU A 21 -4.01 -22.54 0.52
C GLU A 21 -3.27 -21.19 0.67
N LEU A 22 -3.84 -20.32 1.48
CA LEU A 22 -3.39 -18.93 1.63
C LEU A 22 -2.22 -18.85 2.62
N LEU A 23 -0.99 -18.78 2.09
CA LEU A 23 0.25 -18.78 2.89
C LEU A 23 0.41 -17.49 3.70
N GLN A 24 0.30 -16.32 3.06
CA GLN A 24 0.54 -15.05 3.73
C GLN A 24 0.05 -13.85 2.91
N ILE A 25 -0.67 -12.92 3.54
CA ILE A 25 -0.94 -11.59 3.00
C ILE A 25 0.01 -10.61 3.70
N LEU A 26 0.94 -10.02 2.96
CA LEU A 26 1.76 -8.91 3.46
C LEU A 26 1.11 -7.59 3.03
N ALA A 27 0.17 -7.12 3.85
CA ALA A 27 -0.57 -5.88 3.62
C ALA A 27 0.35 -4.64 3.49
N SER A 28 1.53 -4.70 4.11
CA SER A 28 2.63 -3.72 4.10
C SER A 28 3.34 -3.57 2.73
N SER A 29 3.40 -4.62 1.93
CA SER A 29 3.99 -4.58 0.58
C SER A 29 2.93 -4.59 -0.52
N GLY A 30 1.67 -4.88 -0.16
CA GLY A 30 0.58 -5.13 -1.12
C GLY A 30 0.77 -6.44 -1.87
N THR A 31 1.56 -7.36 -1.31
CA THR A 31 1.94 -8.63 -1.94
C THR A 31 1.20 -9.77 -1.27
N ILE A 32 0.59 -10.63 -2.07
CA ILE A 32 -0.09 -11.83 -1.60
C ILE A 32 0.76 -13.03 -2.04
N ARG A 33 1.20 -13.86 -1.08
CA ARG A 33 1.84 -15.14 -1.37
C ARG A 33 0.80 -16.24 -1.26
N ILE A 34 0.53 -16.89 -2.39
CA ILE A 34 -0.49 -17.94 -2.53
C ILE A 34 0.25 -19.22 -2.90
N ARG A 35 -0.05 -20.34 -2.21
CA ARG A 35 0.37 -21.67 -2.66
C ARG A 35 -0.84 -22.32 -3.31
N ALA A 36 -0.74 -22.57 -4.61
CA ALA A 36 -1.75 -23.33 -5.35
C ALA A 36 -1.08 -24.59 -5.90
N GLU A 37 -1.78 -25.73 -5.86
CA GLU A 37 -1.37 -26.92 -6.60
C GLU A 37 -1.52 -26.65 -8.10
N GLU A 38 -0.42 -26.78 -8.84
CA GLU A 38 -0.24 -26.47 -10.27
C GLU A 38 -1.28 -27.13 -11.22
N GLN A 39 -2.04 -28.10 -10.74
CA GLN A 39 -2.98 -28.90 -11.55
C GLN A 39 -4.45 -28.48 -11.49
N LYS A 40 -4.85 -27.49 -10.66
CA LYS A 40 -6.28 -27.14 -10.50
C LYS A 40 -6.67 -25.67 -10.64
N VAL A 41 -5.74 -24.72 -10.57
CA VAL A 41 -6.08 -23.28 -10.60
C VAL A 41 -5.23 -22.56 -11.64
N SER A 42 -5.86 -22.07 -12.71
CA SER A 42 -5.18 -21.28 -13.73
C SER A 42 -4.90 -19.87 -13.20
N GLN A 43 -3.73 -19.32 -13.55
CA GLN A 43 -3.30 -17.98 -13.15
C GLN A 43 -4.32 -16.90 -13.56
N ASP A 44 -4.98 -17.08 -14.71
CA ASP A 44 -6.00 -16.17 -15.24
C ASP A 44 -7.30 -16.17 -14.42
N ASP A 45 -7.68 -17.31 -13.82
CA ASP A 45 -8.89 -17.42 -13.00
C ASP A 45 -8.71 -16.65 -11.68
N LEU A 46 -7.49 -16.70 -11.14
CA LEU A 46 -7.10 -15.96 -9.94
C LEU A 46 -7.07 -14.44 -10.20
N GLU A 47 -6.49 -14.02 -11.34
CA GLU A 47 -6.48 -12.60 -11.74
C GLU A 47 -7.91 -12.06 -11.94
N ASN A 48 -8.79 -12.83 -12.56
CA ASN A 48 -10.18 -12.45 -12.76
C ASN A 48 -10.97 -12.35 -11.45
N LEU A 49 -10.71 -13.24 -10.49
CA LEU A 49 -11.29 -13.18 -9.16
C LEU A 49 -10.85 -11.90 -8.43
N LEU A 50 -9.56 -11.60 -8.45
CA LEU A 50 -8.98 -10.43 -7.80
C LEU A 50 -9.51 -9.12 -8.43
N ARG A 51 -9.65 -9.07 -9.76
CA ARG A 51 -10.28 -7.93 -10.46
C ARG A 51 -11.75 -7.76 -10.07
N LYS A 52 -12.52 -8.84 -9.96
CA LYS A 52 -13.92 -8.79 -9.48
C LYS A 52 -14.05 -8.25 -8.06
N LEU A 53 -13.04 -8.51 -7.22
CA LEU A 53 -12.97 -7.99 -5.86
C LEU A 53 -12.50 -6.53 -5.78
N GLY A 54 -12.19 -5.91 -6.93
CA GLY A 54 -11.74 -4.51 -7.02
C GLY A 54 -10.22 -4.34 -6.92
N PHE A 55 -9.45 -5.43 -6.92
CA PHE A 55 -8.00 -5.38 -6.86
C PHE A 55 -7.39 -5.47 -8.26
N SER A 56 -6.57 -4.48 -8.61
CA SER A 56 -5.75 -4.54 -9.81
C SER A 56 -4.53 -5.42 -9.56
N VAL A 57 -4.47 -6.58 -10.22
CA VAL A 57 -3.28 -7.45 -10.18
C VAL A 57 -2.25 -6.89 -11.15
N GLN A 58 -1.11 -6.45 -10.63
CA GLN A 58 0.07 -6.11 -11.42
C GLN A 58 1.04 -7.29 -11.37
N LYS A 59 1.48 -7.75 -12.53
CA LYS A 59 2.61 -8.68 -12.60
C LYS A 59 3.84 -7.95 -12.08
N ARG A 60 4.56 -8.60 -11.16
CA ARG A 60 5.81 -8.07 -10.59
C ARG A 60 6.75 -7.75 -11.76
N GLY A 61 7.04 -6.46 -11.99
CA GLY A 61 7.84 -5.99 -13.12
C GLY A 61 7.24 -4.78 -13.89
N GLU A 62 5.93 -4.57 -13.81
CA GLU A 62 5.32 -3.33 -14.31
C GLU A 62 5.57 -2.19 -13.32
N THR A 63 6.28 -1.16 -13.77
CA THR A 63 6.57 0.05 -12.99
C THR A 63 5.25 0.65 -12.54
N ALA A 64 5.01 0.66 -11.23
CA ALA A 64 3.88 1.37 -10.64
C ALA A 64 4.08 2.86 -10.90
N GLY A 65 3.57 3.34 -12.04
CA GLY A 65 3.55 4.75 -12.35
C GLY A 65 2.89 5.48 -11.19
N GLN A 66 3.61 6.44 -10.61
CA GLN A 66 3.11 7.27 -9.51
C GLN A 66 1.72 7.78 -9.89
N THR A 67 0.68 7.38 -9.14
CA THR A 67 -0.64 7.98 -9.32
C THR A 67 -0.51 9.45 -8.94
N PRO A 68 -0.80 10.40 -9.85
CA PRO A 68 -0.81 11.82 -9.52
C PRO A 68 -1.75 12.06 -8.34
N ILE A 69 -1.38 12.96 -7.44
CA ILE A 69 -2.12 13.27 -6.20
C ILE A 69 -3.61 13.51 -6.47
N LEU A 70 -3.93 14.18 -7.57
CA LEU A 70 -5.31 14.49 -7.96
C LEU A 70 -6.09 13.32 -8.58
N LYS A 71 -5.45 12.17 -8.82
CA LYS A 71 -6.13 10.95 -9.31
C LYS A 71 -6.59 10.03 -8.18
N ASP A 72 -6.15 10.27 -6.95
CA ASP A 72 -6.67 9.54 -5.79
C ASP A 72 -8.13 9.97 -5.53
N PRO A 73 -9.09 9.03 -5.56
CA PRO A 73 -10.48 9.37 -5.41
C PRO A 73 -10.82 9.89 -3.99
N LYS A 74 -10.09 9.49 -2.94
CA LYS A 74 -10.28 10.06 -1.59
C LYS A 74 -9.91 11.54 -1.56
N VAL A 75 -8.78 11.90 -2.18
CA VAL A 75 -8.33 13.30 -2.31
C VAL A 75 -9.33 14.12 -3.12
N LEU A 76 -9.82 13.58 -4.23
CA LEU A 76 -10.79 14.27 -5.08
C LEU A 76 -12.12 14.53 -4.33
N PHE A 77 -12.66 13.53 -3.63
CA PHE A 77 -13.90 13.67 -2.88
C PHE A 77 -13.75 14.66 -1.72
N SER A 78 -12.63 14.62 -1.00
CA SER A 78 -12.31 15.61 0.04
C SER A 78 -12.28 17.03 -0.51
N LEU A 79 -11.61 17.24 -1.66
CA LEU A 79 -11.51 18.55 -2.28
C LEU A 79 -12.87 19.05 -2.78
N ILE A 80 -13.68 18.18 -3.39
CA ILE A 80 -15.05 18.52 -3.79
C ILE A 80 -15.89 18.88 -2.55
N SER A 81 -15.79 18.11 -1.47
CA SER A 81 -16.48 18.39 -0.21
C SER A 81 -16.11 19.76 0.37
N GLY A 82 -14.82 20.12 0.35
CA GLY A 82 -14.32 21.42 0.79
C GLY A 82 -14.78 22.59 -0.09
N VAL A 83 -14.78 22.41 -1.41
CA VAL A 83 -15.33 23.40 -2.35
C VAL A 83 -16.83 23.61 -2.12
N LEU A 84 -17.58 22.54 -1.91
CA LEU A 84 -19.01 22.62 -1.57
C LEU A 84 -19.24 23.28 -0.22
N LEU A 85 -18.42 23.00 0.80
CA LEU A 85 -18.50 23.67 2.11
C LEU A 85 -18.30 25.19 1.97
N LEU A 86 -17.24 25.60 1.27
CA LEU A 86 -16.95 27.01 1.01
C LEU A 86 -18.05 27.68 0.20
N ALA A 87 -18.59 27.00 -0.82
CA ALA A 87 -19.72 27.49 -1.59
C ALA A 87 -20.95 27.66 -0.69
N GLY A 88 -21.31 26.66 0.12
CA GLY A 88 -22.44 26.74 1.06
C GLY A 88 -22.30 27.91 2.03
N TRP A 89 -21.09 28.14 2.55
CA TRP A 89 -20.79 29.27 3.43
C TRP A 89 -20.94 30.62 2.74
N LEU A 90 -20.41 30.77 1.52
CA LEU A 90 -20.54 32.01 0.74
C LEU A 90 -21.98 32.29 0.33
N LEU A 91 -22.73 31.27 -0.10
CA LEU A 91 -24.13 31.41 -0.51
C LEU A 91 -25.02 31.79 0.68
N GLY A 92 -24.64 31.42 1.91
CA GLY A 92 -25.33 31.79 3.14
C GLY A 92 -25.41 33.30 3.41
N TYR A 93 -24.56 34.11 2.79
CA TYR A 93 -24.60 35.57 2.94
C TYR A 93 -25.57 36.27 1.99
N ALA A 94 -25.91 35.66 0.85
CA ALA A 94 -26.57 36.37 -0.26
C ALA A 94 -27.82 35.67 -0.79
N LEU A 95 -28.04 34.39 -0.48
CA LEU A 95 -29.11 33.58 -1.06
C LEU A 95 -30.03 32.99 0.01
N PRO A 96 -31.25 32.55 -0.37
CA PRO A 96 -32.22 31.99 0.58
C PRO A 96 -31.73 30.68 1.22
N ASP A 97 -32.14 30.44 2.47
CA ASP A 97 -31.64 29.37 3.36
C ASP A 97 -31.67 27.95 2.79
N TRP A 98 -32.61 27.65 1.89
CA TRP A 98 -32.71 26.32 1.27
C TRP A 98 -31.52 26.01 0.37
N LEU A 99 -30.92 27.01 -0.27
CA LEU A 99 -29.82 26.79 -1.20
C LEU A 99 -28.50 26.44 -0.46
N PRO A 100 -28.04 27.19 0.56
CA PRO A 100 -26.93 26.77 1.41
C PRO A 100 -27.16 25.39 2.06
N LEU A 101 -28.38 25.11 2.53
CA LEU A 101 -28.72 23.81 3.12
C LEU A 101 -28.49 22.64 2.15
N THR A 102 -28.94 22.78 0.90
CA THR A 102 -28.72 21.73 -0.13
C THR A 102 -27.24 21.55 -0.43
N VAL A 103 -26.47 22.64 -0.49
CA VAL A 103 -25.03 22.60 -0.76
C VAL A 103 -24.25 21.96 0.39
N TYR A 104 -24.58 22.28 1.65
CA TYR A 104 -23.99 21.60 2.81
C TYR A 104 -24.35 20.12 2.84
N THR A 105 -25.59 19.76 2.51
CA THR A 105 -26.01 18.36 2.44
C THR A 105 -25.20 17.60 1.38
N LEU A 106 -24.97 18.20 0.21
CA LEU A 106 -24.10 17.61 -0.82
C LEU A 106 -22.63 17.49 -0.34
N SER A 107 -22.12 18.50 0.36
CA SER A 107 -20.76 18.46 0.96
C SER A 107 -20.61 17.29 1.92
N ILE A 108 -21.60 17.06 2.80
CA ILE A 108 -21.66 15.94 3.75
C ILE A 108 -21.69 14.60 3.03
N LEU A 109 -22.53 14.43 2.01
CA LEU A 109 -22.66 13.17 1.27
C LEU A 109 -21.38 12.82 0.50
N VAL A 110 -20.75 13.81 -0.14
CA VAL A 110 -19.51 13.59 -0.89
C VAL A 110 -18.33 13.31 0.05
N GLY A 111 -18.12 14.16 1.06
CA GLY A 111 -16.98 13.98 1.99
C GLY A 111 -17.16 12.77 2.91
N GLY A 112 -18.40 12.42 3.24
CA GLY A 112 -18.76 11.30 4.11
C GLY A 112 -18.84 9.94 3.44
N TYR A 113 -18.74 9.88 2.11
CA TYR A 113 -18.96 8.65 1.36
C TYR A 113 -18.01 7.52 1.74
N TYR A 114 -16.71 7.82 1.85
CA TYR A 114 -15.67 6.81 2.12
C TYR A 114 -15.71 6.31 3.56
N PHE A 115 -15.46 7.18 4.55
CA PHE A 115 -15.48 6.75 5.95
C PHE A 115 -16.86 6.32 6.44
N GLY A 116 -17.95 6.84 5.88
CA GLY A 116 -19.30 6.39 6.23
C GLY A 116 -19.57 4.96 5.76
N ARG A 117 -19.05 4.59 4.58
CA ARG A 117 -19.08 3.20 4.11
C ARG A 117 -18.17 2.31 4.97
N GLU A 118 -17.00 2.80 5.36
CA GLU A 118 -16.06 2.09 6.23
C GLU A 118 -16.67 1.83 7.62
N ALA A 119 -17.32 2.84 8.22
CA ALA A 119 -18.07 2.71 9.47
C ALA A 119 -19.13 1.59 9.42
N ILE A 120 -19.89 1.51 8.31
CA ILE A 120 -20.90 0.46 8.12
C ILE A 120 -20.23 -0.91 7.99
N GLU A 121 -19.12 -0.99 7.26
CA GLU A 121 -18.39 -2.23 7.05
C GLU A 121 -17.79 -2.78 8.36
N GLU A 122 -17.14 -1.93 9.14
CA GLU A 122 -16.57 -2.28 10.46
C GLU A 122 -17.63 -2.79 11.44
N VAL A 123 -18.77 -2.10 11.52
CA VAL A 123 -19.84 -2.47 12.45
C VAL A 123 -20.50 -3.78 12.03
N LEU A 124 -20.86 -3.91 10.75
CA LEU A 124 -21.62 -5.07 10.28
C LEU A 124 -20.78 -6.33 10.16
N PHE A 125 -19.56 -6.21 9.63
CA PHE A 125 -18.74 -7.37 9.33
C PHE A 125 -17.71 -7.67 10.40
N GLU A 126 -17.20 -6.65 11.08
CA GLU A 126 -16.08 -6.81 12.04
C GLU A 126 -16.54 -6.72 13.48
N ARG A 127 -17.79 -6.28 13.71
CA ARG A 127 -18.38 -6.02 15.04
C ARG A 127 -17.51 -5.08 15.87
N ARG A 128 -16.86 -4.13 15.20
CA ARG A 128 -15.99 -3.12 15.81
C ARG A 128 -16.67 -1.77 15.76
N VAL A 129 -16.39 -0.97 16.79
CA VAL A 129 -16.83 0.42 16.88
C VAL A 129 -15.59 1.29 16.70
N GLY A 130 -15.33 1.68 15.45
CA GLY A 130 -14.22 2.54 15.06
C GLY A 130 -14.49 4.02 15.26
N ILE A 131 -13.51 4.84 14.88
CA ILE A 131 -13.59 6.31 14.89
C ILE A 131 -14.57 6.77 13.80
N GLU A 132 -14.65 6.03 12.71
CA GLU A 132 -15.47 6.20 11.53
C GLU A 132 -16.96 6.21 11.91
N LEU A 133 -17.37 5.29 12.80
CA LEU A 133 -18.74 5.26 13.33
C LEU A 133 -19.02 6.48 14.21
N LEU A 134 -18.09 6.83 15.10
CA LEU A 134 -18.23 7.99 15.96
C LEU A 134 -18.38 9.27 15.12
N MET A 135 -17.56 9.44 14.08
CA MET A 135 -17.61 10.58 13.16
C MET A 135 -18.91 10.62 12.37
N THR A 136 -19.39 9.47 11.88
CA THR A 136 -20.67 9.37 11.16
C THR A 136 -21.84 9.77 12.05
N VAL A 137 -21.89 9.25 13.29
CA VAL A 137 -22.93 9.60 14.26
C VAL A 137 -22.86 11.08 14.64
N ALA A 138 -21.66 11.64 14.82
CA ALA A 138 -21.48 13.05 15.12
C ALA A 138 -21.98 13.96 13.99
N ALA A 139 -21.64 13.66 12.74
CA ALA A 139 -22.10 14.40 11.57
C ALA A 139 -23.63 14.35 11.42
N ILE A 140 -24.24 13.16 11.58
CA ILE A 140 -25.70 13.00 11.56
C ILE A 140 -26.34 13.79 12.70
N SER A 141 -25.78 13.73 13.90
CA SER A 141 -26.30 14.44 15.08
C SER A 141 -26.29 15.96 14.86
N ALA A 142 -25.16 16.51 14.40
CA ALA A 142 -25.05 17.94 14.09
C ALA A 142 -26.06 18.38 13.00
N TYR A 143 -26.24 17.55 11.97
CA TYR A 143 -27.23 17.82 10.92
C TYR A 143 -28.66 17.84 11.46
N VAL A 144 -29.04 16.84 12.27
CA VAL A 144 -30.38 16.75 12.89
C VAL A 144 -30.64 17.88 13.88
N LEU A 145 -29.60 18.39 14.55
CA LEU A 145 -29.68 19.56 15.43
C LEU A 145 -29.79 20.90 14.68
N GLY A 146 -29.89 20.88 13.35
CA GLY A 146 -30.03 22.07 12.53
C GLY A 146 -28.71 22.81 12.32
N GLN A 147 -27.57 22.15 12.49
CA GLN A 147 -26.23 22.70 12.24
C GLN A 147 -25.56 22.07 11.01
N PRO A 148 -26.12 22.25 9.79
CA PRO A 148 -25.59 21.62 8.58
C PRO A 148 -24.19 22.12 8.20
N ALA A 149 -23.86 23.38 8.52
CA ALA A 149 -22.54 23.96 8.27
C ALA A 149 -21.46 23.30 9.15
N GLU A 150 -21.75 23.07 10.44
CA GLU A 150 -20.84 22.39 11.36
C GLU A 150 -20.66 20.92 10.97
N ALA A 151 -21.76 20.24 10.61
CA ALA A 151 -21.70 18.87 10.10
C ALA A 151 -20.82 18.76 8.84
N ALA A 152 -21.03 19.64 7.86
CA ALA A 152 -20.22 19.68 6.63
C ALA A 152 -18.74 19.99 6.91
N MET A 153 -18.45 20.88 7.86
CA MET A 153 -17.09 21.20 8.28
C MET A 153 -16.40 20.00 8.94
N LEU A 154 -17.08 19.31 9.86
CA LEU A 154 -16.55 18.09 10.50
C LEU A 154 -16.24 17.00 9.47
N VAL A 155 -17.16 16.77 8.54
CA VAL A 155 -16.99 15.79 7.46
C VAL A 155 -15.82 16.14 6.56
N PHE A 156 -15.71 17.40 6.14
CA PHE A 156 -14.61 17.87 5.30
C PHE A 156 -13.25 17.69 5.99
N LEU A 157 -13.13 18.14 7.25
CA LEU A 157 -11.88 18.05 8.01
C LEU A 157 -11.42 16.61 8.24
N TYR A 158 -12.37 15.70 8.47
CA TYR A 158 -12.04 14.29 8.59
C TYR A 158 -11.64 13.70 7.23
N SER A 159 -12.42 13.95 6.18
CA SER A 159 -12.16 13.46 4.82
C SER A 159 -10.79 13.92 4.27
N ILE A 160 -10.38 15.17 4.54
CA ILE A 160 -9.05 15.64 4.12
C ILE A 160 -7.92 15.00 4.94
N SER A 161 -8.15 14.72 6.23
CA SER A 161 -7.18 14.06 7.09
C SER A 161 -6.93 12.62 6.62
N GLU A 162 -8.01 11.88 6.34
CA GLU A 162 -7.97 10.52 5.80
C GLU A 162 -7.27 10.47 4.42
N ALA A 163 -7.58 11.43 3.54
CA ALA A 163 -6.92 11.54 2.24
C ALA A 163 -5.42 11.84 2.37
N LEU A 164 -5.03 12.67 3.34
CA LEU A 164 -3.62 13.01 3.58
C LEU A 164 -2.85 11.84 4.18
N GLU A 165 -3.48 11.07 5.05
CA GLU A 165 -2.93 9.85 5.63
C GLU A 165 -2.64 8.82 4.52
N GLY A 166 -3.64 8.48 3.70
CA GLY A 166 -3.46 7.55 2.58
C GLY A 166 -2.38 8.01 1.58
N TYR A 167 -2.33 9.31 1.28
CA TYR A 167 -1.27 9.88 0.45
C TYR A 167 0.13 9.69 1.06
N THR A 168 0.27 9.96 2.37
CA THR A 168 1.56 9.87 3.07
C THR A 168 2.06 8.42 3.12
N GLU A 169 1.17 7.47 3.34
CA GLU A 169 1.49 6.04 3.30
C GLU A 169 1.93 5.60 1.90
N SER A 170 1.16 5.96 0.87
CA SER A 170 1.48 5.65 -0.52
C SER A 170 2.83 6.24 -0.96
N LYS A 171 3.09 7.49 -0.58
CA LYS A 171 4.38 8.16 -0.86
C LYS A 171 5.55 7.45 -0.20
N THR A 172 5.39 7.01 1.05
CA THR A 172 6.43 6.27 1.79
C THR A 172 6.72 4.93 1.13
N ARG A 173 5.68 4.19 0.72
CA ARG A 173 5.83 2.90 0.01
C ARG A 173 6.50 3.07 -1.35
N SER A 174 6.12 4.11 -2.11
CA SER A 174 6.73 4.38 -3.42
C SER A 174 8.21 4.71 -3.33
N ALA A 175 8.65 5.41 -2.28
CA ALA A 175 10.07 5.72 -2.09
C ALA A 175 10.91 4.46 -1.86
N ILE A 176 10.36 3.48 -1.14
CA ILE A 176 11.01 2.17 -0.93
C ILE A 176 11.08 1.39 -2.25
N ARG A 177 9.98 1.36 -3.02
CA ARG A 177 9.95 0.68 -4.34
C ARG A 177 10.90 1.30 -5.36
N ALA A 178 11.10 2.62 -5.34
CA ALA A 178 12.04 3.29 -6.23
C ALA A 178 13.51 2.89 -5.96
N LEU A 179 13.84 2.44 -4.75
CA LEU A 179 15.14 1.85 -4.46
C LEU A 179 15.27 0.42 -5.04
N MET A 180 14.15 -0.30 -5.22
CA MET A 180 14.12 -1.63 -5.83
C MET A 180 14.30 -1.58 -7.36
N ASP A 181 13.93 -0.45 -7.99
CA ASP A 181 14.10 -0.21 -9.43
C ASP A 181 15.56 0.00 -9.86
N LEU A 182 16.52 -0.02 -8.92
CA LEU A 182 17.96 -0.01 -9.21
C LEU A 182 18.49 -1.38 -9.65
N THR A 183 17.69 -2.44 -9.51
CA THR A 183 18.06 -3.80 -9.92
C THR A 183 17.78 -3.97 -11.42
N PRO A 184 18.71 -4.49 -12.22
CA PRO A 184 18.47 -4.74 -13.65
C PRO A 184 17.27 -5.67 -13.85
N LYS A 185 16.47 -5.41 -14.87
CA LYS A 185 15.25 -6.20 -15.19
C LYS A 185 15.55 -7.43 -16.05
N THR A 186 16.67 -7.41 -16.77
CA THR A 186 17.11 -8.49 -17.65
C THR A 186 18.57 -8.85 -17.38
N ALA A 187 18.92 -10.08 -17.72
CA ALA A 187 20.27 -10.62 -17.68
C ALA A 187 20.61 -11.33 -19.00
N LEU A 188 21.91 -11.36 -19.33
CA LEU A 188 22.43 -12.07 -20.49
C LEU A 188 22.87 -13.47 -20.07
N LEU A 189 21.98 -14.45 -20.19
CA LEU A 189 22.28 -15.86 -19.94
C LEU A 189 23.17 -16.41 -21.05
N LEU A 190 24.22 -17.15 -20.70
CA LEU A 190 25.13 -17.81 -21.62
C LEU A 190 24.77 -19.30 -21.68
N VAL A 191 24.23 -19.76 -22.82
CA VAL A 191 23.89 -21.18 -23.05
C VAL A 191 24.65 -21.66 -24.28
N ASP A 192 25.51 -22.67 -24.11
CA ASP A 192 26.34 -23.24 -25.18
C ASP A 192 27.17 -22.19 -25.95
N GLY A 193 27.61 -21.14 -25.25
CA GLY A 193 28.36 -20.02 -25.82
C GLY A 193 27.51 -18.99 -26.59
N ILE A 194 26.19 -19.10 -26.54
CA ILE A 194 25.24 -18.13 -27.14
C ILE A 194 24.62 -17.30 -26.02
N GLU A 195 24.66 -15.98 -26.20
CA GLU A 195 24.02 -15.02 -25.30
C GLU A 195 22.51 -14.98 -25.56
N ARG A 196 21.73 -15.10 -24.49
CA ARG A 196 20.27 -15.00 -24.49
C ARG A 196 19.82 -14.04 -23.40
N GLU A 197 19.15 -12.98 -23.79
CA GLU A 197 18.51 -12.08 -22.82
C GLU A 197 17.31 -12.77 -22.17
N VAL A 198 17.29 -12.83 -20.84
CA VAL A 198 16.22 -13.40 -20.02
C VAL A 198 15.86 -12.43 -18.89
N PRO A 199 14.62 -12.48 -18.36
CA PRO A 199 14.29 -11.82 -17.10
C PRO A 199 15.24 -12.27 -15.98
N VAL A 200 15.62 -11.36 -15.09
CA VAL A 200 16.53 -11.69 -13.96
C VAL A 200 15.94 -12.72 -13.01
N GLU A 201 14.61 -12.83 -12.95
CA GLU A 201 13.90 -13.82 -12.15
C GLU A 201 14.03 -15.24 -12.69
N ASP A 202 14.32 -15.39 -13.98
CA ASP A 202 14.47 -16.70 -14.64
C ASP A 202 15.90 -17.27 -14.49
N LEU A 203 16.84 -16.49 -13.96
CA LEU A 203 18.20 -16.95 -13.65
C LEU A 203 18.19 -17.92 -12.45
N ASN A 204 18.68 -19.13 -12.69
CA ASN A 204 18.79 -20.16 -11.66
C ASN A 204 20.23 -20.27 -11.14
N PRO A 205 20.43 -20.69 -9.87
CA PRO A 205 21.74 -21.07 -9.39
C PRO A 205 22.39 -22.12 -10.30
N GLY A 206 23.63 -21.86 -10.70
CA GLY A 206 24.39 -22.70 -11.63
C GLY A 206 24.42 -22.19 -13.06
N ASP A 207 23.50 -21.30 -13.45
CA ASP A 207 23.52 -20.65 -14.76
C ASP A 207 24.74 -19.73 -14.91
N GLU A 208 25.30 -19.67 -16.12
CA GLU A 208 26.35 -18.71 -16.46
C GLU A 208 25.74 -17.51 -17.15
N PHE A 209 26.10 -16.30 -16.74
CA PHE A 209 25.63 -15.06 -17.35
C PHE A 209 26.78 -14.10 -17.62
N LEU A 210 26.61 -13.25 -18.63
CA LEU A 210 27.59 -12.27 -19.04
C LEU A 210 27.23 -10.90 -18.47
N VAL A 211 28.24 -10.20 -17.96
CA VAL A 211 28.14 -8.81 -17.51
C VAL A 211 29.11 -7.98 -18.34
N HIS A 212 28.58 -7.05 -19.12
CA HIS A 212 29.38 -6.11 -19.89
C HIS A 212 29.79 -4.88 -19.06
N PRO A 213 30.81 -4.13 -19.51
CA PRO A 213 31.17 -2.86 -18.90
C PRO A 213 29.98 -1.90 -18.84
N GLY A 214 29.78 -1.24 -17.71
CA GLY A 214 28.66 -0.36 -17.40
C GLY A 214 27.36 -1.05 -16.98
N GLN A 215 27.30 -2.39 -17.01
CA GLN A 215 26.11 -3.13 -16.57
C GLN A 215 26.16 -3.46 -15.07
N SER A 216 24.97 -3.54 -14.47
CA SER A 216 24.80 -4.02 -13.10
C SER A 216 24.78 -5.55 -13.06
N VAL A 217 25.38 -6.13 -12.04
CA VAL A 217 25.37 -7.57 -11.79
C VAL A 217 23.95 -8.00 -11.37
N PRO A 218 23.28 -8.91 -12.11
CA PRO A 218 21.88 -9.27 -11.86
C PRO A 218 21.65 -10.11 -10.59
N THR A 219 22.59 -11.00 -10.25
CA THR A 219 22.51 -11.84 -9.05
C THR A 219 23.90 -12.16 -8.49
N ASP A 220 23.95 -12.63 -7.24
CA ASP A 220 25.20 -13.05 -6.60
C ASP A 220 25.80 -14.25 -7.35
N GLY A 221 27.12 -14.25 -7.53
CA GLY A 221 27.80 -15.28 -8.32
C GLY A 221 29.30 -15.34 -8.09
N GLU A 222 29.94 -16.24 -8.81
CA GLU A 222 31.40 -16.40 -8.85
C GLU A 222 31.89 -16.18 -10.29
N VAL A 223 32.97 -15.41 -10.47
CA VAL A 223 33.55 -15.18 -11.79
C VAL A 223 34.17 -16.47 -12.31
N VAL A 224 33.71 -16.94 -13.48
CA VAL A 224 34.27 -18.12 -14.16
C VAL A 224 35.18 -17.76 -15.32
N ALA A 225 35.03 -16.56 -15.91
CA ALA A 225 35.92 -16.04 -16.93
C ALA A 225 35.95 -14.50 -16.94
N GLY A 226 37.08 -13.95 -17.39
CA GLY A 226 37.31 -12.50 -17.46
C GLY A 226 37.97 -11.92 -16.21
N ALA A 227 38.26 -10.62 -16.28
CA ALA A 227 38.74 -9.81 -15.16
C ALA A 227 38.26 -8.37 -15.36
N SER A 228 37.82 -7.72 -14.30
CA SER A 228 37.30 -6.35 -14.31
C SER A 228 37.28 -5.77 -12.91
N SER A 229 37.13 -4.46 -12.80
CA SER A 229 36.78 -3.79 -11.54
C SER A 229 35.26 -3.63 -11.40
N LEU A 230 34.77 -3.85 -10.19
CA LEU A 230 33.36 -3.74 -9.83
C LEU A 230 33.18 -2.64 -8.77
N ASP A 231 32.28 -1.70 -9.03
CA ASP A 231 31.80 -0.75 -8.02
C ASP A 231 30.75 -1.43 -7.14
N GLU A 232 31.13 -1.75 -5.90
CA GLU A 232 30.25 -2.36 -4.90
C GLU A 232 29.56 -1.31 -4.01
N GLY A 233 29.71 -0.01 -4.29
CA GLY A 233 29.14 1.10 -3.52
C GLY A 233 27.63 0.99 -3.24
N PRO A 234 26.78 0.49 -4.17
CA PRO A 234 25.36 0.25 -3.88
C PRO A 234 25.10 -0.77 -2.76
N VAL A 235 26.03 -1.69 -2.49
CA VAL A 235 25.89 -2.78 -1.50
C VAL A 235 26.71 -2.47 -0.24
N SER A 236 27.98 -2.09 -0.39
CA SER A 236 28.91 -1.88 0.71
C SER A 236 28.91 -0.46 1.26
N GLY A 237 28.47 0.52 0.45
CA GLY A 237 28.61 1.95 0.75
C GLY A 237 30.03 2.50 0.52
N GLU A 238 30.95 1.68 0.02
CA GLU A 238 32.33 2.09 -0.31
C GLU A 238 32.46 2.29 -1.83
N SER A 239 32.82 3.50 -2.26
CA SER A 239 32.88 3.86 -3.69
C SER A 239 34.21 3.55 -4.38
N VAL A 240 35.08 2.75 -3.76
CA VAL A 240 36.36 2.36 -4.39
C VAL A 240 36.13 1.06 -5.17
N PRO A 241 36.32 1.05 -6.51
CA PRO A 241 36.15 -0.16 -7.30
C PRO A 241 37.08 -1.29 -6.83
N VAL A 242 36.53 -2.50 -6.74
CA VAL A 242 37.25 -3.70 -6.31
C VAL A 242 37.57 -4.53 -7.54
N GLU A 243 38.85 -4.87 -7.72
CA GLU A 243 39.30 -5.78 -8.78
C GLU A 243 38.75 -7.19 -8.55
N LYS A 244 38.25 -7.82 -9.62
CA LYS A 244 37.70 -9.17 -9.62
C LYS A 244 38.31 -9.98 -10.75
N ALA A 245 38.74 -11.20 -10.42
CA ALA A 245 39.24 -12.19 -11.34
C ALA A 245 38.51 -13.54 -11.15
N VAL A 246 38.88 -14.53 -11.95
CA VAL A 246 38.30 -15.88 -11.89
C VAL A 246 38.43 -16.46 -10.48
N GLY A 247 37.31 -16.93 -9.93
CA GLY A 247 37.19 -17.45 -8.56
C GLY A 247 36.69 -16.42 -7.54
N ASP A 248 36.63 -15.13 -7.88
CA ASP A 248 36.14 -14.11 -6.97
C ASP A 248 34.61 -14.03 -6.95
N VAL A 249 34.06 -13.70 -5.78
CA VAL A 249 32.62 -13.51 -5.58
C VAL A 249 32.20 -12.11 -6.03
N VAL A 250 31.07 -12.04 -6.72
CA VAL A 250 30.39 -10.81 -7.12
C VAL A 250 29.02 -10.73 -6.48
N TYR A 251 28.60 -9.51 -6.12
CA TYR A 251 27.32 -9.27 -5.47
C TYR A 251 26.32 -8.66 -6.45
N ALA A 252 25.05 -9.01 -6.30
CA ALA A 252 23.97 -8.38 -7.03
C ALA A 252 23.98 -6.85 -6.82
N GLY A 253 23.69 -6.08 -7.86
CA GLY A 253 23.65 -4.61 -7.81
C GLY A 253 25.00 -3.91 -8.02
N SER A 254 26.12 -4.62 -7.91
CA SER A 254 27.44 -4.04 -8.23
C SER A 254 27.52 -3.63 -9.70
N ILE A 255 28.22 -2.54 -10.02
CA ILE A 255 28.33 -2.02 -11.39
C ILE A 255 29.70 -2.39 -11.96
N ASN A 256 29.70 -3.10 -13.07
CA ASN A 256 30.92 -3.49 -13.76
C ASN A 256 31.54 -2.29 -14.49
N ALA A 257 32.84 -2.03 -14.33
CA ALA A 257 33.46 -0.82 -14.85
C ALA A 257 34.05 -0.99 -16.26
N GLU A 258 35.05 -1.86 -16.45
CA GLU A 258 35.90 -1.85 -17.66
C GLU A 258 35.89 -3.15 -18.47
N GLY A 259 36.08 -4.31 -17.83
CA GLY A 259 36.18 -5.62 -18.48
C GLY A 259 34.84 -6.36 -18.54
N SER A 260 34.71 -7.37 -19.39
CA SER A 260 33.53 -8.25 -19.37
C SER A 260 33.79 -9.44 -18.46
N LEU A 261 32.78 -9.81 -17.66
CA LEU A 261 32.83 -10.93 -16.74
C LEU A 261 31.80 -11.97 -17.15
N THR A 262 32.21 -13.24 -17.19
CA THR A 262 31.29 -14.37 -17.19
C THR A 262 31.20 -14.87 -15.75
N VAL A 263 29.98 -14.88 -15.22
CA VAL A 263 29.70 -15.16 -13.82
C VAL A 263 28.76 -16.34 -13.74
N LYS A 264 29.07 -17.29 -12.85
CA LYS A 264 28.17 -18.38 -12.51
C LYS A 264 27.29 -17.97 -11.33
N ALA A 265 25.98 -17.98 -11.52
CA ALA A 265 25.02 -17.65 -10.49
C ALA A 265 25.14 -18.61 -9.30
N THR A 266 25.28 -18.06 -8.10
CA THR A 266 25.32 -18.85 -6.85
C THR A 266 24.00 -18.81 -6.10
N LYS A 267 23.21 -17.76 -6.31
CA LYS A 267 21.89 -17.57 -5.69
C LYS A 267 20.85 -17.18 -6.72
N ALA A 268 19.60 -17.59 -6.46
CA ALA A 268 18.44 -17.12 -7.19
C ALA A 268 18.19 -15.63 -6.89
N PHE A 269 17.50 -14.94 -7.81
CA PHE A 269 17.20 -13.52 -7.67
C PHE A 269 16.51 -13.16 -6.33
N SER A 270 15.60 -14.01 -5.86
CA SER A 270 14.86 -13.79 -4.60
C SER A 270 15.71 -13.90 -3.33
N GLU A 271 16.92 -14.47 -3.41
CA GLU A 271 17.77 -14.76 -2.26
C GLU A 271 19.12 -14.03 -2.28
N ASN A 272 19.37 -13.26 -3.34
CA ASN A 272 20.59 -12.50 -3.53
C ASN A 272 20.77 -11.40 -2.47
N THR A 273 21.96 -10.81 -2.45
CA THR A 273 22.34 -9.84 -1.40
C THR A 273 21.41 -8.63 -1.37
N ILE A 274 21.06 -8.07 -2.53
CA ILE A 274 20.13 -6.94 -2.63
C ILE A 274 18.73 -7.32 -2.14
N SER A 275 18.19 -8.46 -2.57
CA SER A 275 16.89 -8.96 -2.13
C SER A 275 16.83 -9.16 -0.62
N ARG A 276 17.91 -9.64 0.01
CA ARG A 276 18.00 -9.75 1.47
C ARG A 276 18.05 -8.39 2.16
N ILE A 277 18.81 -7.43 1.63
CA ILE A 277 18.84 -6.06 2.16
C ILE A 277 17.44 -5.44 2.08
N ILE A 278 16.76 -5.56 0.94
CA ILE A 278 15.39 -5.09 0.76
C ILE A 278 14.47 -5.73 1.81
N GLN A 279 14.51 -7.05 1.94
CA GLN A 279 13.68 -7.75 2.92
C GLN A 279 13.95 -7.29 4.36
N MET A 280 15.21 -7.12 4.75
CA MET A 280 15.56 -6.61 6.09
C MET A 280 15.07 -5.18 6.31
N VAL A 281 15.14 -4.33 5.29
CA VAL A 281 14.63 -2.95 5.36
C VAL A 281 13.11 -2.96 5.46
N GLU A 282 12.42 -3.76 4.66
CA GLU A 282 10.96 -3.93 4.72
C GLU A 282 10.53 -4.41 6.11
N GLU A 283 11.15 -5.48 6.64
CA GLU A 283 10.87 -6.02 7.98
C GLU A 283 11.14 -4.98 9.09
N ALA A 284 12.19 -4.16 8.96
CA ALA A 284 12.50 -3.11 9.93
C ALA A 284 11.49 -1.95 9.87
N GLN A 285 10.96 -1.60 8.69
CA GLN A 285 9.90 -0.60 8.55
C GLN A 285 8.57 -1.12 9.08
N GLU A 286 8.24 -2.40 8.87
CA GLU A 286 7.04 -3.01 9.45
C GLU A 286 7.00 -2.90 10.97
N ARG A 287 8.15 -3.03 11.64
CA ARG A 287 8.26 -2.80 13.09
C ARG A 287 8.00 -1.35 13.49
N ARG A 288 8.32 -0.36 12.65
CA ARG A 288 7.98 1.06 12.92
C ARG A 288 6.48 1.34 12.81
N GLY A 289 5.74 0.51 12.07
CA GLY A 289 4.27 0.54 12.00
C GLY A 289 3.56 0.22 13.33
N GLU A 290 4.28 -0.27 14.35
CA GLU A 290 3.71 -0.50 15.68
C GLU A 290 3.16 0.79 16.33
N SER A 291 3.68 1.97 15.99
CA SER A 291 3.16 3.24 16.51
C SER A 291 1.76 3.56 15.98
N GLN A 292 1.42 3.18 14.73
CA GLN A 292 0.07 3.35 14.17
C GLN A 292 -0.95 2.49 14.94
N ARG A 293 -0.57 1.25 15.31
CA ARG A 293 -1.41 0.33 16.10
C ARG A 293 -1.79 0.88 17.48
N ILE A 294 -1.03 1.84 18.04
CA ILE A 294 -1.35 2.45 19.33
C ILE A 294 -2.59 3.35 19.20
N ILE A 295 -2.67 4.18 18.14
CA ILE A 295 -3.79 5.08 17.89
C ILE A 295 -5.06 4.27 17.61
N GLU A 296 -4.92 3.23 16.79
CA GLU A 296 -6.04 2.37 16.40
C GLU A 296 -6.58 1.57 17.60
N ARG A 297 -5.67 1.09 18.47
CA ARG A 297 -6.05 0.41 19.73
C ARG A 297 -6.67 1.36 20.75
N PHE A 298 -6.33 2.64 20.72
CA PHE A 298 -7.03 3.67 21.52
C PHE A 298 -8.47 3.87 21.03
N GLY A 299 -8.67 3.93 19.71
CA GLY A 299 -9.99 4.07 19.08
C GLY A 299 -10.98 2.97 19.52
N ILE A 300 -10.53 1.72 19.60
CA ILE A 300 -11.36 0.56 19.99
C ILE A 300 -12.06 0.75 21.35
N TRP A 301 -11.43 1.42 22.30
CA TRP A 301 -12.03 1.69 23.61
C TRP A 301 -12.66 3.09 23.70
N TYR A 302 -12.04 4.08 23.06
CA TYR A 302 -12.49 5.46 23.10
C TYR A 302 -13.84 5.65 22.40
N SER A 303 -13.98 5.18 21.16
CA SER A 303 -15.19 5.36 20.36
C SER A 303 -16.46 4.80 21.01
N PRO A 304 -16.50 3.54 21.49
CA PRO A 304 -17.69 3.03 22.18
C PRO A 304 -17.95 3.74 23.51
N ALA A 305 -16.91 4.16 24.24
CA ALA A 305 -17.09 4.90 25.49
C ALA A 305 -17.74 6.26 25.24
N VAL A 306 -17.28 7.02 24.23
CA VAL A 306 -17.86 8.32 23.88
C VAL A 306 -19.29 8.18 23.37
N LEU A 307 -19.56 7.19 22.50
CA LEU A 307 -20.92 6.92 22.04
C LEU A 307 -21.87 6.55 23.19
N LEU A 308 -21.40 5.73 24.14
CA LEU A 308 -22.17 5.37 25.32
C LEU A 308 -22.46 6.60 26.20
N ILE A 309 -21.45 7.43 26.46
CA ILE A 309 -21.62 8.67 27.23
C ILE A 309 -22.61 9.61 26.53
N GLY A 310 -22.48 9.81 25.22
CA GLY A 310 -23.40 10.63 24.43
C GLY A 310 -24.84 10.10 24.49
N PHE A 311 -25.02 8.79 24.36
CA PHE A 311 -26.32 8.13 24.51
C PHE A 311 -26.91 8.34 25.91
N LEU A 312 -26.11 8.15 26.96
CA LEU A 312 -26.55 8.38 28.35
C LEU A 312 -26.94 9.84 28.58
N LEU A 313 -26.16 10.80 28.06
CA LEU A 313 -26.48 12.22 28.15
C LEU A 313 -27.77 12.59 27.42
N ALA A 314 -28.11 11.91 26.33
CA ALA A 314 -29.37 12.12 25.63
C ALA A 314 -30.57 11.51 26.39
N VAL A 315 -30.41 10.30 26.93
CA VAL A 315 -31.54 9.51 27.49
C VAL A 315 -31.80 9.81 28.97
N VAL A 316 -30.78 9.95 29.80
CA VAL A 316 -30.93 10.09 31.25
C VAL A 316 -31.73 11.35 31.63
N PRO A 317 -31.42 12.55 31.11
CA PRO A 317 -32.21 13.75 31.43
C PRO A 317 -33.66 13.63 30.97
N ALA A 318 -33.89 13.05 29.78
CA ALA A 318 -35.24 12.83 29.28
C ALA A 318 -36.05 11.93 30.21
N LEU A 319 -35.48 10.80 30.67
CA LEU A 319 -36.14 9.90 31.61
C LEU A 319 -36.42 10.57 32.96
N VAL A 320 -35.45 11.28 33.53
CA VAL A 320 -35.61 11.95 34.82
C VAL A 320 -36.68 13.04 34.76
N LEU A 321 -36.69 13.85 33.69
CA LEU A 321 -37.68 14.92 33.50
C LEU A 321 -39.08 14.40 33.16
N THR A 322 -39.20 13.23 32.53
CA THR A 322 -40.52 12.59 32.29
C THR A 322 -41.06 11.83 33.51
N ALA A 323 -40.21 11.50 34.49
CA ALA A 323 -40.60 10.79 35.71
C ALA A 323 -40.97 11.71 36.88
N SER A 324 -40.61 13.00 36.79
CA SER A 324 -40.96 14.08 37.75
C SER A 324 -42.20 14.85 37.32
#